data_AF-A0A954L5L5-F1
#
_entry.id   AF-A0A954L5L5-F1
#
_cell.length_a   1.000
_cell.length_b   1.000
_cell.length_c   1.000
_cell.angle_alpha   90.00
_cell.angle_beta   90.00
_cell.angle_gamma   90.00
#
_symmetry.space_group_name_H-M   'P 1'
#
loop_
_entity.id
_entity.type
_entity.pdbx_description
1 polymer ?
#
loop_
_entity_poly.entity_id
_entity_poly.type
_entity_poly.pdbx_seq_one_letter_code
_entity_poly.pdbx_strand_id
1 'polypeptide(L)'
;MSHRIQVSVALAILLATSPFSSTLVAADPPSSVGPLMGLLKKGTLPPERSAAVAKMVCERGNEHDLAYIFSETISDTWPVELRRETLSWLRAAAANRKVHPAGDLAPLAGLIASEGDQDLRMEAIRLAGVWKTPDTVPALRTLAQDADAASPVRTAAIDALVAYGGKVASETVDQLLADDQPLAMRVRGIAALAGLDAGRAAAEAARVLQQ
;
A
#
# COMPACT_ATOMS: atom_id res chain seq x y z
N MET A 1 -81.31 -22.59 40.32
CA MET A 1 -80.62 -23.67 39.55
C MET A 1 -80.14 -23.06 38.24
N SER A 2 -79.14 -22.18 38.34
CA SER A 2 -77.76 -22.37 37.87
C SER A 2 -77.60 -22.35 36.35
N HIS A 3 -77.47 -21.12 35.85
CA HIS A 3 -76.85 -20.79 34.57
C HIS A 3 -75.44 -21.40 34.49
N ARG A 4 -75.18 -22.17 33.42
CA ARG A 4 -73.83 -22.61 33.06
C ARG A 4 -73.28 -21.72 31.96
N ILE A 5 -72.23 -21.01 32.34
CA ILE A 5 -71.32 -20.22 31.52
C ILE A 5 -70.53 -21.19 30.63
N GLN A 6 -70.53 -21.01 29.31
CA GLN A 6 -69.52 -21.58 28.42
C GLN A 6 -68.81 -20.44 27.69
N VAL A 7 -67.65 -20.11 28.24
CA VAL A 7 -66.58 -19.36 27.57
C VAL A 7 -65.76 -20.39 26.78
N SER A 8 -65.56 -20.18 25.48
CA SER A 8 -64.62 -20.92 24.64
C SER A 8 -64.08 -19.94 23.61
N VAL A 9 -63.05 -19.18 24.00
CA VAL A 9 -61.64 -19.34 23.62
C VAL A 9 -61.44 -19.12 22.11
N ALA A 10 -61.11 -17.88 21.78
CA ALA A 10 -60.64 -17.47 20.46
C ALA A 10 -59.22 -18.01 20.21
N LEU A 11 -59.07 -18.75 19.12
CA LEU A 11 -57.81 -19.31 18.64
C LEU A 11 -57.02 -18.20 17.91
N ALA A 12 -56.04 -17.62 18.59
CA ALA A 12 -55.09 -16.68 18.00
C ALA A 12 -54.00 -17.46 17.23
N ILE A 13 -54.00 -17.30 15.90
CA ILE A 13 -52.96 -17.84 15.01
C ILE A 13 -51.74 -16.92 15.11
N LEU A 14 -50.68 -17.41 15.75
CA LEU A 14 -49.40 -16.72 15.90
C LEU A 14 -48.41 -17.28 14.86
N LEU A 15 -48.48 -16.77 13.62
CA LEU A 15 -47.46 -17.02 12.59
C LEU A 15 -46.31 -16.03 12.81
N ALA A 16 -45.34 -16.45 13.61
CA ALA A 16 -44.06 -15.77 13.75
C ALA A 16 -43.29 -15.87 12.42
N THR A 17 -43.39 -14.83 11.61
CA THR A 17 -42.55 -14.65 10.41
C THR A 17 -41.20 -14.11 10.87
N SER A 18 -40.26 -15.01 11.14
CA SER A 18 -38.86 -14.62 11.35
C SER A 18 -38.32 -14.08 10.02
N PRO A 19 -37.76 -12.85 9.97
CA PRO A 19 -37.05 -12.39 8.79
C PRO A 19 -35.77 -13.21 8.66
N PHE A 20 -35.68 -14.03 7.62
CA PHE A 20 -34.42 -14.61 7.16
C PHE A 20 -33.57 -13.45 6.63
N SER A 21 -32.79 -12.83 7.50
CA SER A 21 -31.73 -11.90 7.12
C SER A 21 -30.65 -12.70 6.39
N SER A 22 -30.79 -12.83 5.08
CA SER A 22 -29.72 -13.30 4.23
C SER A 22 -28.65 -12.21 4.25
N THR A 23 -27.54 -12.47 4.93
CA THR A 23 -26.32 -11.71 4.74
C THR A 23 -25.90 -11.91 3.28
N LEU A 24 -26.24 -10.95 2.43
CA LEU A 24 -25.68 -10.81 1.10
C LEU A 24 -24.18 -10.64 1.27
N VAL A 25 -23.43 -11.74 1.19
CA VAL A 25 -22.01 -11.68 0.87
C VAL A 25 -21.98 -11.16 -0.56
N ALA A 26 -21.65 -9.88 -0.71
CA ALA A 26 -21.39 -9.31 -2.03
C ALA A 26 -20.32 -10.18 -2.70
N ALA A 27 -20.67 -10.81 -3.82
CA ALA A 27 -19.69 -11.55 -4.60
C ALA A 27 -18.63 -10.56 -5.08
N ASP A 28 -17.36 -10.91 -4.93
CA ASP A 28 -16.24 -10.14 -5.47
C ASP A 28 -16.52 -9.85 -6.98
N PRO A 29 -16.22 -8.64 -7.46
CA PRO A 29 -16.47 -8.29 -8.86
C PRO A 29 -15.77 -9.28 -9.81
N PRO A 30 -16.33 -9.53 -11.00
CA PRO A 30 -15.78 -10.52 -11.93
C PRO A 30 -14.30 -10.23 -12.22
N SER A 31 -13.45 -11.20 -11.91
CA SER A 31 -12.00 -11.13 -12.09
C SER A 31 -11.53 -12.08 -13.18
N SER A 32 -10.63 -11.61 -14.05
CA SER A 32 -9.97 -12.42 -15.07
C SER A 32 -9.12 -13.55 -14.47
N VAL A 33 -8.76 -13.44 -13.19
CA VAL A 33 -7.95 -14.39 -12.43
C VAL A 33 -8.74 -15.07 -11.30
N GLY A 34 -10.07 -14.95 -11.29
CA GLY A 34 -10.94 -15.50 -10.24
C GLY A 34 -10.66 -16.97 -9.87
N PRO A 35 -10.55 -17.90 -10.84
CA PRO A 35 -10.19 -19.30 -10.55
C PRO A 35 -8.82 -19.45 -9.86
N LEU A 36 -7.84 -18.65 -10.26
CA LEU A 36 -6.50 -18.67 -9.66
C LEU A 36 -6.52 -18.12 -8.24
N MET A 37 -7.27 -17.05 -7.99
CA MET A 37 -7.50 -16.49 -6.66
C MET A 37 -8.14 -17.52 -5.73
N GLY A 38 -9.08 -18.32 -6.23
CA GLY A 38 -9.69 -19.41 -5.47
C GLY A 38 -8.68 -20.48 -5.04
N LEU A 39 -7.66 -20.78 -5.86
CA LEU A 39 -6.59 -21.73 -5.50
C LEU A 39 -5.60 -21.13 -4.51
N LEU A 40 -5.25 -19.85 -4.70
CA LEU A 40 -4.33 -19.13 -3.82
C LEU A 40 -4.91 -18.98 -2.41
N LYS A 41 -6.17 -18.52 -2.29
CA LYS A 41 -6.89 -18.37 -1.01
C LYS A 41 -7.05 -19.69 -0.24
N LYS A 42 -7.07 -20.82 -0.94
CA LYS A 42 -7.16 -22.16 -0.31
C LYS A 42 -5.81 -22.69 0.19
N GLY A 43 -4.70 -22.00 -0.08
CA GLY A 43 -3.36 -22.41 0.34
C GLY A 43 -2.92 -23.76 -0.24
N THR A 44 -3.56 -24.25 -1.30
CA THR A 44 -3.33 -25.59 -1.85
C THR A 44 -2.19 -25.62 -2.88
N LEU A 45 -1.51 -24.50 -3.10
CA LEU A 45 -0.45 -24.36 -4.09
C LEU A 45 0.93 -24.58 -3.45
N PRO A 46 1.82 -25.36 -4.08
CA PRO A 46 3.23 -25.38 -3.69
C PRO A 46 3.87 -24.00 -3.90
N PRO A 47 4.94 -23.65 -3.17
CA PRO A 47 5.53 -22.31 -3.17
C PRO A 47 5.83 -21.74 -4.56
N GLU A 48 6.33 -22.57 -5.47
CA GLU A 48 6.69 -22.18 -6.83
C GLU A 48 5.45 -21.79 -7.66
N ARG A 49 4.32 -22.46 -7.41
CA ARG A 49 3.05 -22.13 -8.07
C ARG A 49 2.39 -20.92 -7.44
N SER A 50 2.56 -20.70 -6.13
CA SER A 50 2.09 -19.49 -5.46
C SER A 50 2.75 -18.25 -6.05
N ALA A 51 4.05 -18.29 -6.32
CA ALA A 51 4.77 -17.19 -6.98
C ALA A 51 4.23 -16.91 -8.39
N ALA A 52 4.07 -17.95 -9.21
CA ALA A 52 3.53 -17.80 -10.57
C ALA A 52 2.11 -17.23 -10.57
N VAL A 53 1.26 -17.69 -9.65
CA VAL A 53 -0.11 -17.18 -9.50
C VAL A 53 -0.12 -15.74 -9.01
N ALA A 54 0.67 -15.39 -7.99
CA ALA A 54 0.77 -14.01 -7.49
C ALA A 54 1.20 -13.04 -8.60
N LYS A 55 2.17 -13.42 -9.43
CA LYS A 55 2.58 -12.65 -10.60
C LYS A 55 1.44 -12.45 -11.59
N MET A 56 0.75 -13.53 -11.98
CA MET A 56 -0.37 -13.44 -12.92
C MET A 56 -1.49 -12.56 -12.39
N VAL A 57 -1.76 -12.61 -11.08
CA VAL A 57 -2.75 -11.75 -10.41
C VAL A 57 -2.30 -10.29 -10.47
N CYS A 58 -1.03 -9.98 -10.19
CA CYS A 58 -0.53 -8.61 -10.33
C CYS A 58 -0.66 -8.08 -11.78
N GLU A 59 -0.39 -8.94 -12.76
CA GLU A 59 -0.45 -8.57 -14.19
C GLU A 59 -1.87 -8.38 -14.71
N ARG A 60 -2.86 -9.16 -14.24
CA ARG A 60 -4.19 -9.26 -14.87
C ARG A 60 -5.39 -9.03 -13.93
N GLY A 61 -5.18 -9.12 -12.62
CA GLY A 61 -6.20 -8.96 -11.60
C GLY A 61 -6.71 -7.52 -11.46
N ASN A 62 -7.85 -7.38 -10.80
CA ASN A 62 -8.46 -6.10 -10.44
C ASN A 62 -7.96 -5.61 -9.06
N GLU A 63 -8.40 -4.44 -8.63
CA GLU A 63 -8.03 -3.80 -7.36
C GLU A 63 -8.32 -4.66 -6.12
N HIS A 64 -9.35 -5.52 -6.16
CA HIS A 64 -9.68 -6.44 -5.06
C HIS A 64 -8.76 -7.65 -5.02
N ASP A 65 -8.38 -8.18 -6.19
CA ASP A 65 -7.37 -9.23 -6.27
C ASP A 65 -6.02 -8.72 -5.75
N LEU A 66 -5.64 -7.49 -6.14
CA LEU A 66 -4.43 -6.84 -5.65
C LEU A 66 -4.48 -6.58 -4.14
N ALA A 67 -5.67 -6.30 -3.56
CA ALA A 67 -5.86 -6.14 -2.11
C ALA A 67 -5.52 -7.43 -1.36
N TYR A 68 -5.98 -8.57 -1.86
CA TYR A 68 -5.62 -9.85 -1.28
C TYR A 68 -4.11 -10.11 -1.39
N ILE A 69 -3.52 -9.92 -2.58
CA ILE A 69 -2.08 -10.10 -2.78
C ILE A 69 -1.25 -9.19 -1.88
N PHE A 70 -1.65 -7.92 -1.74
CA PHE A 70 -0.99 -6.98 -0.84
C PHE A 70 -1.09 -7.44 0.61
N SER A 71 -2.26 -7.89 1.07
CA SER A 71 -2.41 -8.41 2.44
C SER A 71 -1.50 -9.61 2.72
N GLU A 72 -1.40 -10.57 1.79
CA GLU A 72 -0.50 -11.73 1.89
C GLU A 72 0.99 -11.34 1.82
N THR A 73 1.30 -10.23 1.15
CA THR A 73 2.66 -9.67 1.09
C THR A 73 3.03 -8.95 2.38
N ILE A 74 2.05 -8.38 3.08
CA ILE A 74 2.27 -7.72 4.36
C ILE A 74 2.29 -8.74 5.50
N SER A 75 1.42 -9.75 5.49
CA SER A 75 1.51 -10.88 6.41
C SER A 75 2.78 -11.64 6.09
N ASP A 76 3.63 -11.92 7.09
CA ASP A 76 4.91 -12.62 6.90
C ASP A 76 4.72 -14.12 6.59
N THR A 77 3.66 -14.45 5.86
CA THR A 77 3.21 -15.79 5.47
C THR A 77 4.02 -16.30 4.29
N TRP A 78 4.42 -15.40 3.38
CA TRP A 78 5.23 -15.74 2.21
C TRP A 78 6.73 -15.58 2.51
N PRO A 79 7.59 -16.39 1.87
CA PRO A 79 9.03 -16.18 1.92
C PRO A 79 9.41 -14.75 1.50
N VAL A 80 10.44 -14.19 2.14
CA VAL A 80 10.86 -12.80 1.92
C VAL A 80 11.15 -12.50 0.44
N GLU A 81 11.70 -13.47 -0.30
CA GLU A 81 11.94 -13.39 -1.75
C GLU A 81 10.65 -13.15 -2.52
N LEU A 82 9.60 -13.93 -2.24
CA LEU A 82 8.31 -13.80 -2.89
C LEU A 82 7.63 -12.47 -2.52
N ARG A 83 7.77 -12.03 -1.26
CA ARG A 83 7.26 -10.73 -0.82
C ARG A 83 7.92 -9.60 -1.62
N ARG A 84 9.25 -9.63 -1.78
CA ARG A 84 10.00 -8.65 -2.60
C ARG A 84 9.53 -8.60 -4.05
N GLU A 85 9.44 -9.77 -4.69
CA GLU A 85 8.97 -9.85 -6.08
C GLU A 85 7.54 -9.33 -6.22
N THR A 86 6.68 -9.66 -5.25
CA THR A 86 5.28 -9.23 -5.27
C THR A 86 5.14 -7.72 -5.15
N LEU A 87 5.90 -7.06 -4.27
CA LEU A 87 5.91 -5.59 -4.20
C LEU A 87 6.35 -4.97 -5.54
N SER A 88 7.33 -5.56 -6.20
CA SER A 88 7.78 -5.12 -7.53
C SER A 88 6.68 -5.29 -8.60
N TRP A 89 5.93 -6.41 -8.58
CA TRP A 89 4.81 -6.62 -9.50
C TRP A 89 3.61 -5.69 -9.21
N LEU A 90 3.31 -5.43 -7.94
CA LEU A 90 2.31 -4.45 -7.53
C LEU A 90 2.70 -3.03 -7.99
N ARG A 91 3.98 -2.68 -7.90
CA ARG A 91 4.52 -1.44 -8.44
C ARG A 91 4.35 -1.36 -9.96
N ALA A 92 4.61 -2.46 -10.67
CA ALA A 92 4.42 -2.54 -12.11
C ALA A 92 2.93 -2.43 -12.51
N ALA A 93 2.02 -3.02 -11.73
CA ALA A 93 0.58 -2.87 -11.94
C ALA A 93 0.14 -1.40 -11.83
N ALA A 94 0.62 -0.69 -10.80
CA ALA A 94 0.34 0.73 -10.63
C ALA A 94 0.97 1.59 -11.73
N ALA A 95 2.21 1.30 -12.13
CA ALA A 95 2.90 2.06 -13.17
C ALA A 95 2.23 1.89 -14.55
N ASN A 96 1.96 0.65 -14.95
CA ASN A 96 1.57 0.27 -16.31
C ASN A 96 0.05 0.31 -16.53
N ARG A 97 -0.73 -0.06 -15.50
CA ARG A 97 -2.19 -0.21 -15.60
C ARG A 97 -2.97 0.83 -14.80
N LYS A 98 -2.28 1.62 -13.96
CA LYS A 98 -2.90 2.55 -13.01
C LYS A 98 -3.87 1.87 -12.03
N VAL A 99 -3.63 0.59 -11.74
CA VAL A 99 -4.40 -0.19 -10.75
C VAL A 99 -3.55 -0.36 -9.50
N HIS A 100 -4.13 -0.06 -8.35
CA HIS A 100 -3.56 -0.33 -7.04
C HIS A 100 -4.57 -1.14 -6.22
N PRO A 101 -4.15 -1.76 -5.09
CA PRO A 101 -5.07 -2.46 -4.23
C PRO A 101 -6.20 -1.57 -3.71
N ALA A 102 -7.39 -2.14 -3.62
CA ALA A 102 -8.52 -1.52 -2.93
C ALA A 102 -8.32 -1.58 -1.41
N GLY A 103 -8.93 -0.64 -0.68
CA GLY A 103 -8.92 -0.63 0.78
C GLY A 103 -7.71 0.06 1.39
N ASP A 104 -7.30 -0.40 2.56
CA ASP A 104 -6.28 0.22 3.39
C ASP A 104 -4.86 -0.16 2.95
N LEU A 105 -4.03 0.85 2.65
CA LEU A 105 -2.63 0.72 2.26
C LEU A 105 -1.67 1.14 3.39
N ALA A 106 -2.18 1.61 4.53
CA ALA A 106 -1.40 2.02 5.69
C ALA A 106 -0.41 0.95 6.21
N PRO A 107 -0.69 -0.37 6.12
CA PRO A 107 0.27 -1.38 6.54
C PRO A 107 1.63 -1.33 5.81
N LEU A 108 1.70 -0.69 4.64
CA LEU A 108 2.97 -0.44 3.93
C LEU A 108 3.94 0.40 4.78
N ALA A 109 3.44 1.31 5.60
CA ALA A 109 4.26 2.14 6.49
C ALA A 109 5.02 1.30 7.51
N GLY A 110 4.40 0.24 8.03
CA GLY A 110 5.05 -0.70 8.95
C GLY A 110 6.22 -1.43 8.29
N LEU A 111 6.08 -1.81 7.01
CA LEU A 111 7.16 -2.45 6.27
C LEU A 111 8.34 -1.51 6.02
N ILE A 112 8.07 -0.23 5.72
CA ILE A 112 9.09 0.82 5.55
C ILE A 112 9.79 1.13 6.88
N ALA A 113 9.07 1.10 7.99
CA ALA A 113 9.64 1.33 9.31
C ALA A 113 10.43 0.13 9.85
N SER A 114 10.24 -1.07 9.29
CA SER A 114 10.89 -2.29 9.78
C SER A 114 12.41 -2.28 9.57
N GLU A 115 13.14 -2.88 10.51
CA GLU A 115 14.58 -3.12 10.43
C GLU A 115 14.92 -4.51 9.85
N GLY A 116 13.93 -5.14 9.18
CA GLY A 116 14.07 -6.47 8.60
C GLY A 116 14.91 -6.47 7.32
N ASP A 117 14.49 -7.32 6.38
CA ASP A 117 15.17 -7.45 5.09
C ASP A 117 15.25 -6.10 4.34
N GLN A 118 16.47 -5.67 4.04
CA GLN A 118 16.72 -4.34 3.48
C GLN A 118 16.18 -4.22 2.05
N ASP A 119 16.24 -5.29 1.25
CA ASP A 119 15.74 -5.28 -0.12
C ASP A 119 14.20 -5.20 -0.14
N LEU A 120 13.52 -5.87 0.80
CA LEU A 120 12.08 -5.76 0.99
C LEU A 120 11.67 -4.36 1.43
N ARG A 121 12.41 -3.78 2.38
CA ARG A 121 12.21 -2.39 2.80
C ARG A 121 12.38 -1.43 1.63
N MET A 122 13.38 -1.64 0.77
CA MET A 122 13.62 -0.83 -0.43
C MET A 122 12.47 -0.91 -1.44
N GLU A 123 11.92 -2.10 -1.71
CA GLU A 123 10.75 -2.22 -2.58
C GLU A 123 9.50 -1.57 -1.97
N ALA A 124 9.33 -1.64 -0.64
CA ALA A 124 8.23 -0.95 0.05
C ALA A 124 8.31 0.58 -0.11
N ILE A 125 9.50 1.15 0.03
CA ILE A 125 9.76 2.59 -0.17
C ILE A 125 9.42 3.01 -1.60
N ARG A 126 9.89 2.25 -2.59
CA ARG A 126 9.60 2.51 -4.01
C ARG A 126 8.10 2.43 -4.30
N LEU A 127 7.42 1.43 -3.74
CA LEU A 127 5.99 1.24 -3.91
C LEU A 127 5.19 2.41 -3.31
N ALA A 128 5.59 2.88 -2.13
CA ALA A 128 4.95 4.03 -1.48
C ALA A 128 5.01 5.31 -2.34
N GLY A 129 6.15 5.58 -2.98
CA GLY A 129 6.28 6.71 -3.92
C GLY A 129 5.35 6.59 -5.14
N VAL A 130 5.14 5.36 -5.65
CA VAL A 130 4.27 5.11 -6.80
C VAL A 130 2.79 5.21 -6.43
N TRP A 131 2.39 4.68 -5.28
CA TRP A 131 1.00 4.76 -4.80
C TRP A 131 0.66 6.09 -4.14
N LYS A 132 1.66 6.86 -3.71
CA LYS A 132 1.50 8.10 -2.96
C LYS A 132 0.67 7.91 -1.69
N THR A 133 0.89 6.80 -0.99
CA THR A 133 0.15 6.42 0.24
C THR A 133 0.41 7.44 1.36
N PRO A 134 -0.56 8.24 1.82
CA PRO A 134 -0.29 9.30 2.80
C PRO A 134 0.34 8.80 4.11
N ASP A 135 -0.07 7.62 4.58
CA ASP A 135 0.38 7.04 5.85
C ASP A 135 1.86 6.66 5.87
N THR A 136 2.52 6.55 4.71
CA THR A 136 3.95 6.24 4.65
C THR A 136 4.84 7.48 4.76
N VAL A 137 4.29 8.69 4.61
CA VAL A 137 5.07 9.95 4.64
C VAL A 137 5.89 10.11 5.92
N PRO A 138 5.38 9.84 7.14
CA PRO A 138 6.18 9.94 8.35
C PRO A 138 7.40 9.00 8.34
N ALA A 139 7.21 7.73 7.98
CA ALA A 139 8.30 6.74 7.92
C ALA A 139 9.34 7.10 6.86
N LEU A 140 8.91 7.60 5.70
CA LEU A 140 9.80 8.07 4.64
C LEU A 140 10.60 9.30 5.08
N ARG A 141 9.98 10.25 5.81
CA ARG A 141 10.69 11.44 6.34
C ARG A 141 11.78 11.05 7.32
N THR A 142 11.49 10.13 8.24
CA THR A 142 12.49 9.59 9.16
C THR A 142 13.68 9.03 8.40
N LEU A 143 13.44 8.19 7.39
CA LEU A 143 14.51 7.61 6.55
C LEU A 143 15.28 8.64 5.72
N ALA A 144 14.61 9.67 5.22
CA ALA A 144 15.24 10.73 4.44
C ALA A 144 16.19 11.60 5.27
N GLN A 145 15.89 11.76 6.56
CA GLN A 145 16.64 12.59 7.51
C GLN A 145 17.69 11.80 8.30
N ASP A 146 17.59 10.47 8.31
CA ASP A 146 18.50 9.60 9.02
C ASP A 146 19.90 9.61 8.34
N ALA A 147 20.85 10.21 9.06
CA ALA A 147 22.25 10.30 8.63
C ALA A 147 22.95 8.93 8.69
N ASP A 148 22.49 8.04 9.57
CA ASP A 148 23.02 6.69 9.79
C ASP A 148 22.38 5.66 8.86
N ALA A 149 21.22 5.98 8.26
CA ALA A 149 20.60 5.13 7.25
C ALA A 149 21.56 4.87 6.07
N ALA A 150 21.55 3.63 5.57
CA ALA A 150 22.31 3.25 4.40
C ALA A 150 21.96 4.18 3.22
N SER A 151 22.99 4.65 2.50
CA SER A 151 22.80 5.66 1.45
C SER A 151 21.73 5.31 0.42
N PRO A 152 21.57 4.05 -0.04
CA PRO A 152 20.50 3.68 -0.97
C PRO A 152 19.08 3.86 -0.39
N VAL A 153 18.89 3.56 0.91
CA VAL A 153 17.59 3.66 1.60
C VAL A 153 17.16 5.11 1.73
N ARG A 154 18.08 5.97 2.18
CA ARG A 154 17.83 7.41 2.28
C ARG A 154 17.50 8.03 0.92
N THR A 155 18.26 7.68 -0.13
CA THR A 155 17.97 8.17 -1.49
C THR A 155 16.60 7.71 -1.96
N ALA A 156 16.25 6.43 -1.81
CA ALA A 156 14.94 5.94 -2.21
C ALA A 156 13.80 6.62 -1.42
N ALA A 157 14.00 6.93 -0.14
CA ALA A 157 13.01 7.63 0.67
C ALA A 157 12.78 9.08 0.20
N ILE A 158 13.85 9.79 -0.16
CA ILE A 158 13.78 11.12 -0.76
C ILE A 158 13.05 11.06 -2.10
N ASP A 159 13.43 10.14 -2.99
CA ASP A 159 12.80 9.97 -4.30
C ASP A 159 11.31 9.65 -4.16
N ALA A 160 10.96 8.79 -3.20
CA ALA A 160 9.57 8.47 -2.89
C ALA A 160 8.80 9.71 -2.44
N LEU A 161 9.32 10.52 -1.50
CA LEU A 161 8.68 11.76 -1.04
C LEU A 161 8.52 12.79 -2.16
N VAL A 162 9.52 12.93 -3.02
CA VAL A 162 9.45 13.80 -4.20
C VAL A 162 8.36 13.36 -5.17
N ALA A 163 8.18 12.04 -5.35
CA ALA A 163 7.15 11.48 -6.21
C ALA A 163 5.71 11.80 -5.76
N TYR A 164 5.47 12.09 -4.48
CA TYR A 164 4.15 12.57 -4.02
C TYR A 164 3.77 13.86 -4.74
N GLY A 165 4.74 14.73 -4.99
CA GLY A 165 4.54 16.07 -5.51
C GLY A 165 3.90 17.00 -4.47
N GLY A 166 3.47 18.18 -4.94
CA GLY A 166 2.79 19.18 -4.11
C GLY A 166 3.56 19.55 -2.85
N LYS A 167 2.83 19.72 -1.74
CA LYS A 167 3.38 20.15 -0.45
C LYS A 167 4.39 19.16 0.14
N VAL A 168 4.19 17.85 -0.05
CA VAL A 168 5.12 16.83 0.48
C VAL A 168 6.49 16.98 -0.18
N ALA A 169 6.52 17.08 -1.51
CA ALA A 169 7.76 17.24 -2.26
C ALA A 169 8.46 18.57 -1.96
N SER A 170 7.71 19.69 -1.89
CA SER A 170 8.30 20.99 -1.59
C SER A 170 8.92 21.03 -0.19
N GLU A 171 8.24 20.53 0.83
CA GLU A 171 8.77 20.49 2.20
C GLU A 171 10.00 19.60 2.31
N THR A 172 10.02 18.45 1.62
CA THR A 172 11.20 17.58 1.59
C THR A 172 12.39 18.29 0.96
N VAL A 173 12.21 18.97 -0.18
CA VAL A 173 13.29 19.69 -0.84
C VAL A 173 13.79 20.87 0.01
N ASP A 174 12.89 21.69 0.54
CA ASP A 174 13.28 22.84 1.36
C ASP A 174 14.09 22.39 2.59
N GLN A 175 13.74 21.24 3.17
CA GLN A 175 14.51 20.67 4.28
C GLN A 175 15.89 20.15 3.86
N LEU A 176 16.03 19.55 2.68
CA LEU A 176 17.32 19.08 2.16
C LEU A 176 18.26 20.24 1.80
N LEU A 177 17.70 21.39 1.43
CA LEU A 177 18.43 22.58 1.01
C LEU A 177 18.80 23.55 2.15
N ALA A 178 18.30 23.30 3.36
CA ALA A 178 18.55 24.16 4.52
C ALA A 178 20.05 24.38 4.75
N ASP A 179 20.42 25.60 5.16
CA ASP A 179 21.83 26.01 5.26
C ASP A 179 22.64 25.24 6.31
N ASP A 180 21.96 24.62 7.28
CA ASP A 180 22.55 23.76 8.32
C ASP A 180 22.79 22.31 7.86
N GLN A 181 22.30 21.94 6.66
CA GLN A 181 22.52 20.63 6.10
C GLN A 181 23.93 20.48 5.50
N PRO A 182 24.56 19.29 5.61
CA PRO A 182 25.81 19.00 4.92
C PRO A 182 25.68 19.19 3.41
N LEU A 183 26.78 19.58 2.75
CA LEU A 183 26.85 19.80 1.30
C LEU A 183 26.24 18.63 0.51
N ALA A 184 26.54 17.38 0.91
CA ALA A 184 26.00 16.19 0.27
C ALA A 184 24.46 16.10 0.30
N MET A 185 23.82 16.61 1.35
CA MET A 185 22.35 16.66 1.45
C MET A 185 21.78 17.77 0.58
N ARG A 186 22.41 18.94 0.55
CA ARG A 186 22.00 20.07 -0.29
C ARG A 186 22.12 19.75 -1.78
N VAL A 187 23.18 19.07 -2.21
CA VAL A 187 23.32 18.56 -3.59
C VAL A 187 22.20 17.60 -3.96
N ARG A 188 21.76 16.73 -3.04
CA ARG A 188 20.62 15.85 -3.28
C ARG A 188 19.30 16.62 -3.36
N GLY A 189 19.10 17.63 -2.50
CA GLY A 189 17.97 18.54 -2.57
C GLY A 189 17.88 19.23 -3.93
N ILE A 190 19.01 19.67 -4.49
CA ILE A 190 19.10 20.25 -5.84
C ILE A 190 18.70 19.22 -6.91
N ALA A 191 19.20 17.97 -6.82
CA ALA A 191 18.85 16.92 -7.77
C ALA A 191 17.35 16.58 -7.74
N ALA A 192 16.77 16.48 -6.54
CA ALA A 192 15.33 16.32 -6.34
C ALA A 192 14.53 17.49 -6.93
N LEU A 193 15.01 18.72 -6.72
CA LEU A 193 14.39 19.94 -7.23
C LEU A 193 14.43 20.01 -8.77
N ALA A 194 15.44 19.46 -9.43
CA ALA A 194 15.56 19.50 -10.89
C ALA A 194 14.35 18.89 -11.63
N GLY A 195 13.73 17.86 -11.04
CA GLY A 195 12.50 17.24 -11.58
C GLY A 195 11.21 17.99 -11.26
N LEU A 196 11.25 18.94 -10.31
CA LEU A 196 10.10 19.70 -9.82
C LEU A 196 10.08 21.15 -10.35
N ASP A 197 11.24 21.81 -10.28
CA ASP A 197 11.47 23.20 -10.66
C ASP A 197 12.96 23.38 -11.04
N ALA A 198 13.25 23.24 -12.33
CA ALA A 198 14.60 23.38 -12.85
C ALA A 198 15.20 24.78 -12.64
N GLY A 199 14.38 25.82 -12.57
CA GLY A 199 14.82 27.20 -12.38
C GLY A 199 15.34 27.42 -10.95
N ARG A 200 14.56 27.00 -9.95
CA ARG A 200 15.02 27.01 -8.56
C ARG A 200 16.22 26.09 -8.35
N ALA A 201 16.25 24.90 -8.98
CA ALA A 201 17.37 23.99 -8.88
C ALA A 201 18.68 24.63 -9.36
N ALA A 202 18.66 25.33 -10.50
CA ALA A 202 19.82 26.03 -11.02
C ALA A 202 20.30 27.16 -10.10
N ALA A 203 19.36 27.93 -9.52
CA ALA A 203 19.70 28.99 -8.58
C ALA A 203 20.36 28.45 -7.30
N GLU A 204 19.83 27.38 -6.72
CA GLU A 204 20.39 26.76 -5.52
C GLU A 204 21.73 26.07 -5.80
N ALA A 205 21.89 25.45 -6.98
CA ALA A 205 23.18 24.92 -7.41
C ALA A 205 24.26 26.01 -7.48
N ALA A 206 23.94 27.16 -8.07
CA ALA A 206 24.87 28.28 -8.14
C ALA A 206 25.27 28.79 -6.74
N ARG A 207 24.31 28.84 -5.81
CA ARG A 207 24.56 29.25 -4.42
C ARG A 207 25.49 28.29 -3.69
N VAL A 208 25.26 26.98 -3.85
CA VAL A 208 26.08 25.94 -3.22
C VAL A 208 27.52 25.94 -3.76
N LEU A 209 27.73 26.24 -5.04
CA LEU A 209 29.07 26.32 -5.64
C LEU A 209 29.88 27.57 -5.21
N GLN A 210 29.23 28.56 -4.60
CA GLN A 210 29.87 29.80 -4.14
C GLN A 210 30.31 29.75 -2.67
N GLN A 211 30.05 28.65 -1.96
CA GLN A 211 30.40 28.43 -0.56
C GLN A 211 31.71 27.64 -0.42
#